data_AF-A0A2E8JYG1-F1
#
_entry.id   AF-A0A2E8JYG1-F1
#
_cell.length_a   1.000
_cell.length_b   1.000
_cell.length_c   1.000
_cell.angle_alpha   90.00
_cell.angle_beta   90.00
_cell.angle_gamma   90.00
#
_symmetry.space_group_name_H-M   'P 1'
#
loop_
_entity.id
_entity.type
_entity.pdbx_description
1 polymer ?
#
loop_
_entity_poly.entity_id
_entity_poly.type
_entity_poly.pdbx_seq_one_letter_code
_entity_poly.pdbx_strand_id
1 'polypeptide(L)'
;MGILHDTEPLGPAMTETMLDPKTSLLVAQVKQAHASHRMDLSNKLLRSKHFNAPHKVVYLGDVATTLLAQLPHPETPEMEEAPGFNEQKWALVTQSGDITVHISSRSYWALGLFNSGYINIITLSGPLHERARIVFDTMSALGHKPWEFSHQNSAEKWFKKSGIHTSSKENETSWLAHRQRAKDDLNGEIERLQNRCEDVFQLLERDDEANLRIEIDHEIHMANEALRDENAPAIERALARIEAALIAADPRSMPEMIAAPAEIIATGEDFLTIDERETSGELARIAPNQNDLDDVPFVDLTASESEEE
;
A
#
# COMPACT_ATOMS: atom_id res chain seq x y z
N MET A 1 34.33 -37.70 6.22
CA MET A 1 34.33 -36.39 6.91
C MET A 1 32.93 -35.84 6.79
N GLY A 2 32.27 -35.70 7.94
CA GLY A 2 30.81 -35.60 8.03
C GLY A 2 30.24 -34.27 7.55
N ILE A 3 29.09 -34.39 6.91
CA ILE A 3 28.12 -33.34 6.64
C ILE A 3 27.41 -33.08 7.97
N LEU A 4 27.44 -31.84 8.48
CA LEU A 4 26.61 -31.40 9.59
C LEU A 4 25.39 -30.69 9.00
N HIS A 5 24.27 -31.40 9.03
CA HIS A 5 22.93 -30.83 9.00
C HIS A 5 22.66 -30.18 10.37
N ASP A 6 22.53 -28.87 10.41
CA ASP A 6 21.87 -28.18 11.52
C ASP A 6 20.36 -28.12 11.20
N THR A 7 19.66 -29.18 11.58
CA THR A 7 18.20 -29.17 11.75
C THR A 7 17.92 -29.40 13.22
N GLU A 8 17.99 -28.33 14.02
CA GLU A 8 17.34 -28.33 15.33
C GLU A 8 15.87 -27.91 15.15
N PRO A 9 14.90 -28.74 15.56
CA PRO A 9 13.51 -28.35 15.58
C PRO A 9 13.28 -27.36 16.73
N LEU A 10 12.85 -26.15 16.39
CA LEU A 10 12.33 -25.16 17.35
C LEU A 10 11.14 -25.78 18.11
N GLY A 11 11.40 -26.16 19.36
CA GLY A 11 10.39 -26.73 20.26
C GLY A 11 9.30 -25.72 20.65
N PRO A 12 8.15 -26.22 21.16
CA PRO A 12 6.94 -25.44 21.36
C PRO A 12 7.00 -24.68 22.69
N ALA A 13 7.39 -23.41 22.63
CA ALA A 13 7.12 -22.42 23.67
C ALA A 13 7.09 -21.02 23.06
N MET A 14 6.46 -20.87 21.89
CA MET A 14 5.95 -19.58 21.47
C MET A 14 4.71 -19.37 22.34
N THR A 15 4.85 -18.58 23.40
CA THR A 15 3.69 -17.90 23.98
C THR A 15 2.98 -17.22 22.82
N GLU A 16 1.81 -17.74 22.43
CA GLU A 16 0.91 -17.02 21.54
C GLU A 16 0.68 -15.66 22.18
N THR A 17 1.44 -14.68 21.72
CA THR A 17 1.23 -13.30 22.11
C THR A 17 -0.05 -12.93 21.40
N MET A 18 -1.18 -13.09 22.11
CA MET A 18 -2.48 -12.72 21.59
C MET A 18 -2.40 -11.24 21.21
N LEU A 19 -2.38 -10.98 19.91
CA LEU A 19 -2.43 -9.63 19.38
C LEU A 19 -3.74 -9.00 19.84
N ASP A 20 -3.66 -7.77 20.33
CA ASP A 20 -4.85 -7.05 20.74
C ASP A 20 -5.80 -6.91 19.53
N PRO A 21 -7.11 -7.20 19.68
CA PRO A 21 -8.03 -7.21 18.55
C PRO A 21 -8.25 -5.82 17.94
N LYS A 22 -8.10 -4.75 18.73
CA LYS A 22 -8.45 -3.36 18.35
C LYS A 22 -7.25 -2.51 17.99
N THR A 23 -6.13 -2.68 18.68
CA THR A 23 -4.98 -1.80 18.55
C THR A 23 -3.66 -2.55 18.48
N SER A 24 -2.65 -1.94 17.88
CA SER A 24 -1.28 -2.46 17.83
C SER A 24 -0.32 -1.33 18.16
N LEU A 25 0.60 -1.59 19.09
CA LEU A 25 1.60 -0.61 19.51
C LEU A 25 3.00 -1.15 19.23
N LEU A 26 3.71 -0.49 18.33
CA LEU A 26 5.00 -0.94 17.84
C LEU A 26 6.03 0.18 18.01
N VAL A 27 7.23 -0.19 18.42
CA VAL A 27 8.35 0.75 18.55
C VAL A 27 9.45 0.34 17.58
N ALA A 28 9.95 1.32 16.83
CA ALA A 28 10.96 1.10 15.81
C ALA A 28 12.14 2.06 15.96
N GLN A 29 13.34 1.58 15.68
CA GLN A 29 14.56 2.38 15.56
C GLN A 29 14.54 3.17 14.25
N VAL A 30 14.78 4.48 14.33
CA VAL A 30 15.04 5.29 13.12
C VAL A 30 16.51 5.14 12.74
N LYS A 31 16.83 4.66 11.53
CA LYS A 31 18.24 4.54 11.09
C LYS A 31 18.64 5.70 10.19
N GLN A 32 17.74 6.12 9.32
CA GLN A 32 17.96 7.23 8.39
C GLN A 32 16.83 8.22 8.52
N ALA A 33 17.14 9.52 8.41
CA ALA A 33 16.14 10.57 8.38
C ALA A 33 16.59 11.69 7.45
N HIS A 34 15.65 12.19 6.64
CA HIS A 34 15.91 13.22 5.66
C HIS A 34 14.86 14.33 5.76
N ALA A 35 15.24 15.55 5.40
CA ALA A 35 14.35 16.69 5.20
C ALA A 35 13.53 16.54 3.89
N SER A 36 12.82 15.42 3.74
CA SER A 36 12.02 15.10 2.55
C SER A 36 10.60 15.64 2.62
N HIS A 37 10.18 16.13 3.80
CA HIS A 37 8.81 16.57 4.04
C HIS A 37 8.76 17.93 4.73
N ARG A 38 7.61 18.59 4.55
CA ARG A 38 7.28 19.88 5.14
C ARG A 38 5.91 19.78 5.81
N MET A 39 5.69 20.53 6.88
CA MET A 39 4.37 20.72 7.46
C MET A 39 3.87 22.10 7.06
N ASP A 40 2.70 22.15 6.43
CA ASP A 40 2.00 23.41 6.13
C ASP A 40 1.52 24.06 7.44
N LEU A 41 1.89 25.33 7.66
CA LEU A 41 1.53 26.05 8.89
C LEU A 41 0.03 26.38 8.99
N SER A 42 -0.69 26.35 7.87
CA SER A 42 -2.09 26.77 7.80
C SER A 42 -3.04 25.67 8.26
N ASN A 43 -2.81 24.45 7.78
CA ASN A 43 -3.69 23.28 8.00
C ASN A 43 -2.97 22.13 8.73
N LYS A 44 -1.69 22.28 9.08
CA LYS A 44 -0.86 21.25 9.74
C LYS A 44 -0.69 19.96 8.95
N LEU A 45 -1.02 19.96 7.66
CA LEU A 45 -0.87 18.78 6.82
C LEU A 45 0.59 18.58 6.43
N LEU A 46 0.99 17.32 6.35
CA LEU A 46 2.26 16.88 5.81
C LEU A 46 2.25 17.07 4.29
N ARG A 47 3.31 17.69 3.77
CA ARG A 47 3.51 18.04 2.37
C ARG A 47 4.87 17.56 1.90
N SER A 48 5.04 17.48 0.59
CA SER A 48 6.32 17.17 -0.04
C SER A 48 7.35 18.28 0.21
N LYS A 49 8.63 17.95 0.02
CA LYS A 49 9.77 18.88 0.11
C LYS A 49 9.61 20.16 -0.73
N HIS A 50 8.84 20.12 -1.82
CA HIS A 50 8.70 21.23 -2.76
C HIS A 50 7.56 22.20 -2.41
N PHE A 51 6.92 22.03 -1.24
CA PHE A 51 5.83 22.89 -0.82
C PHE A 51 6.32 24.31 -0.45
N ASN A 52 5.90 25.32 -1.21
CA ASN A 52 6.47 26.67 -1.15
C ASN A 52 5.78 27.64 -0.18
N ALA A 53 4.61 27.30 0.36
CA ALA A 53 3.93 28.16 1.34
C ALA A 53 4.64 28.12 2.72
N PRO A 54 4.26 28.96 3.69
CA PRO A 54 4.85 28.94 5.03
C PRO A 54 4.79 27.54 5.65
N HIS A 55 5.96 27.01 6.02
CA HIS A 55 6.11 25.62 6.44
C HIS A 55 7.16 25.44 7.52
N LYS A 56 7.12 24.26 8.15
CA LYS A 56 8.25 23.73 8.94
C LYS A 56 8.81 22.50 8.27
N VAL A 57 10.12 22.28 8.38
CA VAL A 57 10.76 21.07 7.88
C VAL A 57 10.48 19.91 8.85
N VAL A 58 10.19 18.72 8.31
CA VAL A 58 9.92 17.51 9.09
C VAL A 58 10.88 16.41 8.64
N TYR A 59 11.55 15.79 9.61
CA TYR A 59 12.43 14.63 9.38
C TYR A 59 11.70 13.35 9.80
N LEU A 60 10.98 12.71 8.87
CA LEU A 60 10.10 11.55 9.18
C LEU A 60 10.86 10.27 9.56
N GLY A 61 12.10 10.11 9.12
CA GLY A 61 12.79 8.85 9.29
C GLY A 61 12.37 7.81 8.24
N ASP A 62 13.20 6.79 8.06
CA ASP A 62 12.99 5.68 7.13
C ASP A 62 11.76 4.86 7.49
N VAL A 63 11.58 4.50 8.77
CA VAL A 63 10.43 3.68 9.19
C VAL A 63 9.10 4.37 8.92
N ALA A 64 8.90 5.62 9.35
CA ALA A 64 7.65 6.32 9.10
C ALA A 64 7.41 6.57 7.61
N THR A 65 8.46 6.91 6.85
CA THR A 65 8.35 7.09 5.39
C THR A 65 7.91 5.80 4.71
N THR A 66 8.53 4.67 5.05
CA THR A 66 8.17 3.36 4.51
C THR A 66 6.76 2.97 4.89
N LEU A 67 6.37 3.12 6.16
CA LEU A 67 5.03 2.77 6.63
C LEU A 67 3.96 3.58 5.91
N LEU A 68 4.13 4.90 5.79
CA LEU A 68 3.18 5.76 5.07
C LEU A 68 3.04 5.38 3.60
N ALA A 69 4.12 4.89 2.97
CA ALA A 69 4.09 4.43 1.59
C ALA A 69 3.39 3.07 1.40
N GLN A 70 3.23 2.26 2.45
CA GLN A 70 2.52 0.98 2.41
C GLN A 70 1.02 1.12 2.74
N LEU A 71 0.54 2.32 3.06
CA LEU A 71 -0.89 2.52 3.27
C LEU A 71 -1.62 2.45 1.92
N PRO A 72 -2.69 1.64 1.78
CA PRO A 72 -3.37 1.46 0.50
C PRO A 72 -4.08 2.72 0.01
N HIS A 73 -4.76 3.43 0.92
CA HIS A 73 -5.57 4.61 0.60
C HIS A 73 -5.40 5.71 1.66
N PRO A 74 -4.18 6.25 1.86
CA PRO A 74 -3.91 7.19 2.92
C PRO A 74 -4.51 8.57 2.64
N GLU A 75 -5.22 9.10 3.62
CA GLU A 75 -5.47 10.53 3.72
C GLU A 75 -4.15 11.28 3.95
N THR A 76 -4.14 12.58 3.63
CA THR A 76 -2.94 13.39 3.88
C THR A 76 -2.66 13.45 5.38
N PRO A 77 -1.48 13.02 5.87
CA PRO A 77 -1.21 13.00 7.29
C PRO A 77 -1.28 14.39 7.92
N GLU A 78 -1.92 14.49 9.08
CA GLU A 78 -2.00 15.71 9.88
C GLU A 78 -0.99 15.64 11.04
N MET A 79 -0.28 16.75 11.30
CA MET A 79 0.68 16.85 12.39
C MET A 79 -0.03 17.24 13.70
N GLU A 80 -0.15 16.28 14.63
CA GLU A 80 -0.63 16.52 15.99
C GLU A 80 0.39 17.34 16.81
N GLU A 81 1.68 17.01 16.69
CA GLU A 81 2.80 17.75 17.28
C GLU A 81 3.75 18.20 16.18
N ALA A 82 3.73 19.50 15.91
CA ALA A 82 4.63 20.12 14.94
C ALA A 82 6.09 20.04 15.40
N PRO A 83 7.06 19.92 14.48
CA PRO A 83 8.47 20.02 14.82
C PRO A 83 8.81 21.36 15.47
N GLY A 84 9.71 21.31 16.45
CA GLY A 84 10.30 22.47 17.12
C GLY A 84 11.68 22.81 16.56
N PHE A 85 12.61 23.18 17.43
CA PHE A 85 14.04 23.28 17.09
C PHE A 85 14.61 21.93 16.62
N ASN A 86 14.07 20.84 17.17
CA ASN A 86 14.39 19.49 16.76
C ASN A 86 13.36 19.02 15.72
N GLU A 87 13.77 19.04 14.46
CA GLU A 87 12.91 18.72 13.30
C GLU A 87 12.56 17.23 13.19
N GLN A 88 13.21 16.37 13.99
CA GLN A 88 12.97 14.94 14.07
C GLN A 88 12.07 14.56 15.26
N LYS A 89 11.68 15.50 16.12
CA LYS A 89 10.67 15.29 17.16
C LYS A 89 9.33 15.85 16.70
N TRP A 90 8.37 14.97 16.47
CA TRP A 90 7.04 15.31 15.96
C TRP A 90 6.06 14.17 16.24
N ALA A 91 4.77 14.41 16.03
CA ALA A 91 3.72 13.40 16.00
C ALA A 91 2.74 13.71 14.88
N LEU A 92 2.26 12.67 14.20
CA LEU A 92 1.29 12.76 13.12
C LEU A 92 0.25 11.67 13.24
N VAL A 93 -0.89 11.92 12.60
CA VAL A 93 -2.00 10.99 12.43
C VAL A 93 -2.40 10.95 10.96
N THR A 94 -2.78 9.78 10.47
CA THR A 94 -3.43 9.61 9.17
C THR A 94 -4.45 8.48 9.25
N GLN A 95 -5.45 8.54 8.38
CA GLN A 95 -6.45 7.50 8.17
C GLN A 95 -6.20 6.83 6.82
N SER A 96 -6.32 5.51 6.75
CA SER A 96 -6.32 4.76 5.49
C SER A 96 -7.40 3.69 5.56
N GLY A 97 -8.54 3.91 4.89
CA GLY A 97 -9.71 3.04 5.01
C GLY A 97 -10.18 2.96 6.46
N ASP A 98 -10.22 1.76 7.03
CA ASP A 98 -10.65 1.50 8.41
C ASP A 98 -9.49 1.54 9.42
N ILE A 99 -8.26 1.83 8.97
CA ILE A 99 -7.09 1.95 9.83
C ILE A 99 -6.75 3.40 10.16
N THR A 100 -6.67 3.70 11.46
CA THR A 100 -6.06 4.92 11.97
C THR A 100 -4.61 4.65 12.36
N VAL A 101 -3.69 5.46 11.85
CA VAL A 101 -2.25 5.36 12.10
C VAL A 101 -1.79 6.60 12.86
N HIS A 102 -1.28 6.41 14.06
CA HIS A 102 -0.55 7.45 14.80
C HIS A 102 0.92 7.11 14.82
N ILE A 103 1.76 8.07 14.45
CA ILE A 103 3.22 7.91 14.51
C ILE A 103 3.79 9.08 15.28
N SER A 104 4.62 8.80 16.27
CA SER A 104 5.39 9.82 16.96
C SER A 104 6.87 9.50 16.97
N SER A 105 7.70 10.51 16.70
CA SER A 105 9.15 10.40 16.75
C SER A 105 9.68 11.03 18.03
N ARG A 106 10.46 10.26 18.79
CA ARG A 106 10.99 10.65 20.11
C ARG A 106 12.47 10.32 20.21
N SER A 107 13.24 11.23 20.82
CA SER A 107 14.60 10.92 21.24
C SER A 107 14.55 9.97 22.45
N TYR A 108 15.27 8.86 22.36
CA TYR A 108 15.47 7.92 23.47
C TYR A 108 16.93 7.88 23.95
N TRP A 109 17.87 8.42 23.16
CA TRP A 109 19.30 8.44 23.51
C TRP A 109 19.97 9.76 23.12
N ALA A 110 20.91 10.21 23.95
CA ALA A 110 21.74 11.42 23.79
C ALA A 110 20.97 12.67 23.30
N LEU A 111 19.74 12.87 23.79
CA LEU A 111 18.83 13.95 23.39
C LEU A 111 18.55 14.02 21.87
N GLY A 112 18.84 12.95 21.12
CA GLY A 112 18.63 12.89 19.69
C GLY A 112 19.70 13.64 18.89
N LEU A 113 20.95 13.65 19.36
CA LEU A 113 22.05 14.28 18.62
C LEU A 113 22.31 13.65 17.24
N PHE A 114 21.96 12.36 17.09
CA PHE A 114 22.07 11.60 15.85
C PHE A 114 20.77 10.84 15.57
N ASN A 115 20.52 10.47 14.32
CA ASN A 115 19.35 9.67 13.91
C ASN A 115 19.22 8.38 14.74
N SER A 116 20.35 7.74 15.09
CA SER A 116 20.39 6.53 15.93
C SER A 116 19.79 6.74 17.33
N GLY A 117 19.64 7.99 17.77
CA GLY A 117 19.03 8.35 19.05
C GLY A 117 17.52 8.51 19.03
N TYR A 118 16.85 8.26 17.90
CA TYR A 118 15.39 8.38 17.76
C TYR A 118 14.70 7.03 17.56
N ILE A 119 13.47 6.98 18.04
CA ILE A 119 12.53 5.90 17.82
C ILE A 119 11.23 6.46 17.25
N ASN A 120 10.56 5.67 16.42
CA ASN A 120 9.18 5.88 16.06
C ASN A 120 8.28 4.99 16.91
N ILE A 121 7.26 5.58 17.52
CA ILE A 121 6.19 4.88 18.23
C ILE A 121 5.00 4.90 17.30
N ILE A 122 4.57 3.73 16.87
CA ILE A 122 3.54 3.50 15.87
C ILE A 122 2.36 2.87 16.58
N THR A 123 1.20 3.51 16.51
CA THR A 123 -0.07 2.96 16.98
C THR A 123 -1.00 2.78 15.80
N LEU A 124 -1.41 1.54 15.55
CA LEU A 124 -2.39 1.20 14.52
C LEU A 124 -3.70 0.82 15.23
N SER A 125 -4.81 1.39 14.79
CA SER A 125 -6.15 1.05 15.29
C SER A 125 -7.05 0.66 14.12
N GLY A 126 -7.92 -0.33 14.29
CA GLY A 126 -8.82 -0.84 13.25
C GLY A 126 -8.76 -2.37 13.11
N PRO A 127 -9.14 -3.00 11.98
CA PRO A 127 -9.16 -4.46 11.85
C PRO A 127 -7.77 -5.12 11.94
N LEU A 128 -7.65 -6.22 12.70
CA LEU A 128 -6.36 -6.87 12.95
C LEU A 128 -5.64 -7.35 11.68
N HIS A 129 -6.37 -7.89 10.70
CA HIS A 129 -5.79 -8.39 9.45
C HIS A 129 -5.13 -7.26 8.63
N GLU A 130 -5.78 -6.10 8.50
CA GLU A 130 -5.21 -4.90 7.85
C GLU A 130 -3.99 -4.36 8.59
N ARG A 131 -4.02 -4.31 9.93
CA ARG A 131 -2.86 -3.88 10.73
C ARG A 131 -1.68 -4.84 10.55
N ALA A 132 -1.94 -6.14 10.60
CA ALA A 132 -0.92 -7.15 10.37
C ALA A 132 -0.32 -7.04 8.96
N ARG A 133 -1.17 -6.80 7.95
CA ARG A 133 -0.74 -6.56 6.56
C ARG A 133 0.19 -5.35 6.44
N ILE A 134 -0.21 -4.19 6.97
CA ILE A 134 0.63 -2.96 6.93
C ILE A 134 1.98 -3.22 7.59
N VAL A 135 2.00 -3.92 8.73
CA VAL A 135 3.23 -4.27 9.45
C VAL A 135 4.12 -5.19 8.61
N PHE A 136 3.54 -6.22 8.00
CA PHE A 136 4.24 -7.13 7.11
C PHE A 136 4.88 -6.39 5.92
N ASP A 137 4.10 -5.58 5.20
CA ASP A 137 4.57 -4.83 4.05
C ASP A 137 5.66 -3.83 4.44
N THR A 138 5.49 -3.15 5.59
CA THR A 138 6.50 -2.23 6.13
C THR A 138 7.81 -2.97 6.43
N MET A 139 7.74 -4.15 7.06
CA MET A 139 8.92 -4.95 7.36
C MET A 139 9.63 -5.44 6.11
N SER A 140 8.89 -5.91 5.10
CA SER A 140 9.46 -6.38 3.83
C SER A 140 10.11 -5.24 3.04
N ALA A 141 9.54 -4.03 3.10
CA ALA A 141 10.08 -2.86 2.42
C ALA A 141 11.30 -2.23 3.15
N LEU A 142 11.48 -2.52 4.44
CA LEU A 142 12.64 -2.06 5.21
C LEU A 142 13.84 -2.98 4.96
N GLY A 143 15.00 -2.39 4.63
CA GLY A 143 16.27 -3.13 4.52
C GLY A 143 16.87 -3.58 5.87
N HIS A 144 16.12 -3.50 6.96
CA HIS A 144 16.57 -3.87 8.30
C HIS A 144 15.38 -4.17 9.23
N LYS A 145 15.65 -4.85 10.35
CA LYS A 145 14.63 -5.12 11.36
C LYS A 145 14.31 -3.87 12.18
N PRO A 146 13.06 -3.39 12.22
CA PRO A 146 12.71 -2.14 12.88
C PRO A 146 12.92 -2.17 14.41
N TRP A 147 12.88 -3.34 15.05
CA TRP A 147 13.10 -3.48 16.50
C TRP A 147 14.58 -3.54 16.92
N GLU A 148 15.53 -3.48 15.99
CA GLU A 148 16.97 -3.48 16.32
C GLU A 148 17.48 -2.08 16.68
N PHE A 149 17.46 -1.76 17.98
CA PHE A 149 17.92 -0.47 18.50
C PHE A 149 19.44 -0.33 18.49
N SER A 150 19.94 0.82 18.05
CA SER A 150 21.38 1.13 18.05
C SER A 150 21.97 1.20 19.47
N HIS A 151 21.19 1.66 20.44
CA HIS A 151 21.61 1.83 21.83
C HIS A 151 20.74 1.00 22.77
N GLN A 152 20.92 -0.33 22.77
CA GLN A 152 20.10 -1.31 23.51
C GLN A 152 19.86 -0.94 24.98
N ASN A 153 20.91 -0.63 25.75
CA ASN A 153 20.77 -0.25 27.16
C ASN A 153 19.88 0.98 27.39
N SER A 154 19.88 1.91 26.44
CA SER A 154 19.07 3.13 26.49
C SER A 154 17.63 2.85 26.08
N ALA A 155 17.43 1.98 25.08
CA ALA A 155 16.12 1.51 24.67
C ALA A 155 15.43 0.76 25.82
N GLU A 156 16.13 -0.15 26.50
CA GLU A 156 15.60 -0.87 27.67
C GLU A 156 15.19 0.07 28.82
N LYS A 157 15.99 1.11 29.09
CA LYS A 157 15.62 2.15 30.06
C LYS A 157 14.40 2.95 29.59
N TRP A 158 14.30 3.21 28.28
CA TRP A 158 13.19 3.93 27.70
C TRP A 158 11.89 3.13 27.82
N PHE A 159 11.88 1.84 27.47
CA PHE A 159 10.72 0.94 27.62
C PHE A 159 10.21 0.91 29.06
N LYS A 160 11.11 0.70 30.03
CA LYS A 160 10.77 0.72 31.47
C LYS A 160 10.15 2.04 31.93
N LYS A 161 10.54 3.16 31.32
CA LYS A 161 10.04 4.50 31.68
C LYS A 161 8.74 4.84 30.96
N SER A 162 8.60 4.47 29.70
CA SER A 162 7.43 4.82 28.87
C SER A 162 6.19 4.03 29.28
N GLY A 163 6.37 2.82 29.84
CA GLY A 163 5.27 1.89 30.11
C GLY A 163 4.69 1.27 28.83
N ILE A 164 5.28 1.58 27.68
CA ILE A 164 4.98 0.99 26.37
C ILE A 164 5.86 -0.24 26.28
N HIS A 165 5.29 -1.45 26.40
CA HIS A 165 6.04 -2.71 26.54
C HIS A 165 6.94 -2.78 27.79
N THR A 166 7.25 -4.00 28.22
CA THR A 166 8.13 -4.27 29.37
C THR A 166 9.60 -4.27 28.94
N SER A 167 9.91 -4.65 27.69
CA SER A 167 11.28 -4.76 27.16
C SER A 167 11.36 -4.63 25.65
N SER A 168 12.58 -4.48 25.11
CA SER A 168 12.82 -4.55 23.67
C SER A 168 12.45 -5.90 23.07
N LYS A 169 12.54 -6.98 23.87
CA LYS A 169 12.20 -8.33 23.40
C LYS A 169 10.71 -8.51 23.19
N GLU A 170 9.89 -7.93 24.06
CA GLU A 170 8.43 -7.94 23.91
C GLU A 170 7.99 -7.16 22.68
N ASN A 171 8.61 -6.00 22.42
CA ASN A 171 8.40 -5.26 21.18
C ASN A 171 8.75 -6.10 19.95
N GLU A 172 9.91 -6.78 19.94
CA GLU A 172 10.27 -7.73 18.86
C GLU A 172 9.21 -8.82 18.68
N THR A 173 8.76 -9.46 19.76
CA THR A 173 7.71 -10.47 19.70
C THR A 173 6.42 -9.91 19.10
N SER A 174 6.04 -8.67 19.42
CA SER A 174 4.87 -8.01 18.84
C SER A 174 5.00 -7.82 17.32
N TRP A 175 6.17 -7.40 16.82
CA TRP A 175 6.43 -7.30 15.38
C TRP A 175 6.33 -8.66 14.69
N LEU A 176 6.97 -9.69 15.26
CA LEU A 176 6.97 -11.03 14.70
C LEU A 176 5.57 -11.68 14.72
N ALA A 177 4.77 -11.42 15.76
CA ALA A 177 3.40 -11.89 15.84
C ALA A 177 2.52 -11.28 14.73
N HIS A 178 2.68 -9.98 14.44
CA HIS A 178 2.00 -9.34 13.31
C HIS A 178 2.42 -9.90 11.96
N ARG A 179 3.72 -10.10 11.76
CA ARG A 179 4.26 -10.75 10.55
C ARG A 179 3.68 -12.15 10.36
N GLN A 180 3.67 -12.97 11.41
CA GLN A 180 3.12 -14.32 11.33
C GLN A 180 1.62 -14.29 11.02
N ARG A 181 0.86 -13.42 11.70
CA ARG A 181 -0.57 -13.26 11.43
C ARG A 181 -0.85 -12.88 9.98
N ALA A 182 -0.10 -11.97 9.40
CA ALA A 182 -0.26 -11.59 7.99
C ALA A 182 0.05 -12.76 7.04
N LYS A 183 1.07 -13.56 7.35
CA LYS A 183 1.38 -14.77 6.57
C LYS A 183 0.28 -15.81 6.65
N ASP A 184 -0.31 -16.00 7.82
CA ASP A 184 -1.43 -16.93 8.01
C ASP A 184 -2.67 -16.46 7.24
N ASP A 185 -2.97 -15.16 7.28
CA ASP A 185 -4.08 -14.56 6.51
C ASP A 185 -3.86 -14.75 4.99
N LEU A 186 -2.65 -14.46 4.48
CA LEU A 186 -2.29 -14.66 3.06
C LEU A 186 -2.30 -16.12 2.62
N ASN A 187 -1.80 -17.02 3.47
CA ASN A 187 -1.85 -18.44 3.19
C ASN A 187 -3.31 -18.91 3.13
N GLY A 188 -4.16 -18.41 4.02
CA GLY A 188 -5.60 -18.64 3.98
C GLY A 188 -6.27 -18.12 2.70
N GLU A 189 -5.80 -17.01 2.13
CA GLU A 189 -6.26 -16.53 0.82
C GLU A 189 -5.88 -17.48 -0.32
N ILE A 190 -4.63 -17.95 -0.35
CA ILE A 190 -4.16 -18.95 -1.32
C ILE A 190 -5.02 -20.21 -1.23
N GLU A 191 -5.22 -20.75 -0.02
CA GLU A 191 -6.02 -21.96 0.21
C GLU A 191 -7.49 -21.79 -0.20
N ARG A 192 -8.11 -20.66 0.12
CA ARG A 192 -9.49 -20.35 -0.32
C ARG A 192 -9.60 -20.32 -1.83
N LEU A 193 -8.63 -19.70 -2.50
CA LEU A 193 -8.63 -19.60 -3.95
C LEU A 193 -8.43 -20.98 -4.59
N GLN A 194 -7.51 -21.80 -4.06
CA GLN A 194 -7.32 -23.19 -4.47
C GLN A 194 -8.61 -24.01 -4.39
N ASN A 195 -9.33 -23.93 -3.27
CA ASN A 195 -10.61 -24.63 -3.13
C ASN A 195 -11.62 -24.18 -4.19
N ARG A 196 -11.65 -22.88 -4.51
CA ARG A 196 -12.52 -22.36 -5.57
C ARG A 196 -12.11 -22.84 -6.96
N CYS A 197 -10.81 -23.02 -7.21
CA CYS A 197 -10.35 -23.64 -8.47
C CYS A 197 -10.93 -25.05 -8.64
N GLU A 198 -10.89 -25.87 -7.59
CA GLU A 198 -11.43 -27.23 -7.61
C GLU A 198 -12.94 -27.26 -7.87
N ASP A 199 -13.70 -26.28 -7.37
CA ASP A 199 -15.13 -26.15 -7.64
C ASP A 199 -15.41 -25.83 -9.12
N VAL A 200 -14.57 -25.00 -9.75
CA VAL A 200 -14.70 -24.65 -11.18
C VAL A 200 -14.27 -25.82 -12.07
N PHE A 201 -13.19 -26.52 -11.72
CA PHE A 201 -12.71 -27.69 -12.46
C PHE A 201 -13.79 -28.78 -12.63
N GLN A 202 -14.62 -28.99 -11.61
CA GLN A 202 -15.74 -29.95 -11.67
C GLN A 202 -16.81 -29.61 -12.72
N LEU A 203 -16.83 -28.38 -13.25
CA LEU A 203 -17.81 -27.91 -14.23
C LEU A 203 -17.27 -27.89 -15.66
N LEU A 204 -15.96 -28.07 -15.83
CA LEU A 204 -15.28 -27.98 -17.12
C LEU A 204 -15.23 -29.32 -17.85
N GLU A 205 -15.05 -29.26 -19.16
CA GLU A 205 -14.66 -30.44 -19.94
C GLU A 205 -13.21 -30.82 -19.64
N ARG A 206 -12.86 -32.11 -19.79
CA ARG A 206 -11.56 -32.66 -19.36
C ARG A 206 -10.34 -31.96 -19.99
N ASP A 207 -10.45 -31.53 -21.24
CA ASP A 207 -9.34 -30.89 -21.95
C ASP A 207 -9.14 -29.45 -21.49
N ASP A 208 -10.23 -28.70 -21.27
CA ASP A 208 -10.20 -27.33 -20.74
C ASP A 208 -9.73 -27.31 -19.28
N GLU A 209 -10.21 -28.26 -18.47
CA GLU A 209 -9.77 -28.50 -17.09
C GLU A 209 -8.24 -28.71 -17.03
N ALA A 210 -7.71 -29.61 -17.87
CA ALA A 210 -6.29 -29.95 -17.85
C ALA A 210 -5.39 -28.75 -18.17
N ASN A 211 -5.78 -27.93 -19.16
CA ASN A 211 -5.03 -26.74 -19.54
C ASN A 211 -5.07 -25.67 -18.44
N LEU A 212 -6.26 -25.38 -17.91
CA LEU A 212 -6.44 -24.38 -16.85
C LEU A 212 -5.71 -24.79 -15.57
N ARG A 213 -5.70 -26.07 -15.24
CA ARG A 213 -5.02 -26.60 -14.06
C ARG A 213 -3.51 -26.41 -14.12
N ILE A 214 -2.89 -26.59 -15.28
CA ILE A 214 -1.45 -26.31 -15.47
C ILE A 214 -1.13 -24.84 -15.21
N GLU A 215 -1.95 -23.92 -15.74
CA GLU A 215 -1.79 -22.48 -15.54
C GLU A 215 -1.94 -22.09 -14.07
N ILE A 216 -3.00 -22.60 -13.42
CA ILE A 216 -3.30 -22.31 -12.01
C ILE A 216 -2.22 -22.89 -11.08
N ASP A 217 -1.75 -24.13 -11.32
CA ASP A 217 -0.68 -24.75 -10.52
C ASP A 217 0.61 -23.92 -10.58
N HIS A 218 0.93 -23.36 -11.75
CA HIS A 218 2.06 -22.45 -11.91
C HIS A 218 1.90 -21.17 -11.08
N GLU A 219 0.76 -20.48 -11.17
CA GLU A 219 0.55 -19.25 -10.40
C GLU A 219 0.46 -19.50 -8.89
N ILE A 220 -0.09 -20.64 -8.45
CA ILE A 220 -0.04 -21.08 -7.04
C ILE A 220 1.40 -21.27 -6.59
N HIS A 221 2.24 -21.90 -7.41
CA HIS A 221 3.65 -22.07 -7.09
C HIS A 221 4.34 -20.71 -6.90
N MET A 222 4.11 -19.78 -7.83
CA MET A 222 4.62 -18.41 -7.75
C MET A 222 4.13 -17.67 -6.49
N ALA A 223 2.86 -17.81 -6.13
CA ALA A 223 2.30 -17.22 -4.91
C ALA A 223 2.98 -17.76 -3.65
N ASN A 224 3.25 -19.07 -3.61
CA ASN A 224 3.94 -19.71 -2.48
C ASN A 224 5.41 -19.30 -2.36
N GLU A 225 6.13 -19.16 -3.49
CA GLU A 225 7.50 -18.60 -3.47
C GLU A 225 7.47 -17.14 -2.97
N ALA A 226 6.57 -16.32 -3.49
CA ALA A 226 6.43 -14.94 -3.06
C ALA A 226 6.10 -14.81 -1.56
N LEU A 227 5.31 -15.73 -0.99
CA LEU A 227 5.02 -15.78 0.45
C LEU A 227 6.26 -16.12 1.29
N ARG A 228 7.16 -16.96 0.78
CA ARG A 228 8.44 -17.26 1.43
C ARG A 228 9.38 -16.08 1.42
N ASP A 229 9.39 -15.34 0.31
CA ASP A 229 10.19 -14.13 0.10
C ASP A 229 9.55 -12.86 0.70
N GLU A 230 8.37 -13.00 1.30
CA GLU A 230 7.61 -11.93 1.95
C GLU A 230 7.23 -10.78 1.03
N ASN A 231 7.03 -11.13 -0.25
CA ASN A 231 6.65 -10.22 -1.31
C ASN A 231 5.13 -10.26 -1.52
N ALA A 232 4.44 -9.59 -0.62
CA ALA A 232 2.99 -9.40 -0.62
C ALA A 232 2.41 -8.97 -1.99
N PRO A 233 2.98 -7.96 -2.69
CA PRO A 233 2.51 -7.56 -4.01
C PRO A 233 2.69 -8.63 -5.11
N ALA A 234 3.65 -9.54 -4.99
CA ALA A 234 3.80 -10.65 -5.95
C ALA A 234 2.75 -11.74 -5.73
N ILE A 235 2.38 -12.00 -4.46
CA ILE A 235 1.29 -12.92 -4.10
C ILE A 235 -0.03 -12.41 -4.71
N GLU A 236 -0.38 -11.14 -4.45
CA GLU A 236 -1.62 -10.55 -4.96
C GLU A 236 -1.72 -10.59 -6.49
N ARG A 237 -0.60 -10.36 -7.18
CA ARG A 237 -0.56 -10.46 -8.66
C ARG A 237 -0.81 -11.88 -9.14
N ALA A 238 -0.23 -12.89 -8.50
CA ALA A 238 -0.46 -14.28 -8.84
C ALA A 238 -1.92 -14.69 -8.58
N LEU A 239 -2.47 -14.32 -7.41
CA LEU A 239 -3.87 -14.55 -7.08
C LEU A 239 -4.82 -13.86 -8.06
N ALA A 240 -4.54 -12.61 -8.44
CA ALA A 240 -5.34 -11.88 -9.42
C ALA A 240 -5.34 -12.54 -10.82
N ARG A 241 -4.24 -13.19 -11.22
CA ARG A 241 -4.20 -13.96 -12.48
C ARG A 241 -5.03 -15.23 -12.40
N ILE A 242 -4.94 -15.95 -11.28
CA ILE A 242 -5.79 -17.12 -11.03
C ILE A 242 -7.27 -16.70 -11.07
N GLU A 243 -7.63 -15.63 -10.35
CA GLU A 243 -8.98 -15.03 -10.37
C GLU A 243 -9.45 -14.73 -11.80
N ALA A 244 -8.62 -14.06 -12.59
CA ALA A 244 -8.96 -13.72 -13.97
C ALA A 244 -9.15 -14.97 -14.85
N ALA A 245 -8.30 -15.98 -14.70
CA ALA A 245 -8.40 -17.24 -15.43
C ALA A 245 -9.67 -18.02 -15.04
N LEU A 246 -10.01 -18.04 -13.75
CA LEU A 246 -11.25 -18.66 -13.26
C LEU A 246 -12.49 -17.95 -13.79
N ILE A 247 -12.53 -16.61 -13.79
CA ILE A 247 -13.66 -15.85 -14.34
C ILE A 247 -13.84 -16.12 -15.83
N ALA A 248 -12.75 -16.24 -16.58
CA ALA A 248 -12.79 -16.52 -18.02
C ALA A 248 -13.28 -17.95 -18.32
N ALA A 249 -12.96 -18.92 -17.44
CA ALA A 249 -13.29 -20.32 -17.63
C ALA A 249 -14.65 -20.73 -17.03
N ASP A 250 -15.08 -20.12 -15.92
CA ASP A 250 -16.29 -20.55 -15.21
C ASP A 250 -17.56 -20.30 -16.06
N PRO A 251 -18.30 -21.37 -16.44
CA PRO A 251 -19.52 -21.27 -17.24
C PRO A 251 -20.63 -20.41 -16.62
N ARG A 252 -20.61 -20.23 -15.29
CA ARG A 252 -21.59 -19.42 -14.55
C ARG A 252 -21.34 -17.92 -14.69
N SER A 253 -20.12 -17.53 -15.05
CA SER A 253 -19.71 -16.13 -15.22
C SER A 253 -20.19 -15.54 -16.55
N MET A 254 -20.61 -16.38 -17.49
CA MET A 254 -21.09 -15.92 -18.78
C MET A 254 -22.45 -15.22 -18.63
N PRO A 255 -22.56 -13.93 -18.98
CA PRO A 255 -23.83 -13.23 -18.91
C PRO A 255 -24.85 -13.90 -19.83
N GLU A 256 -26.09 -14.09 -19.36
CA GLU A 256 -27.20 -14.43 -20.24
C GLU A 256 -27.24 -13.39 -21.37
N MET A 257 -27.06 -13.85 -22.59
CA MET A 257 -27.14 -13.02 -23.77
C MET A 257 -28.59 -12.55 -23.92
N ILE A 258 -28.92 -11.39 -23.34
CA ILE A 258 -30.18 -10.72 -23.57
C ILE A 258 -30.13 -10.25 -25.03
N ALA A 259 -30.85 -10.96 -25.90
CA ALA A 259 -31.01 -10.55 -27.28
C ALA A 259 -31.54 -9.11 -27.29
N ALA A 260 -30.85 -8.21 -27.99
CA ALA A 260 -31.39 -6.90 -28.26
C ALA A 260 -32.79 -7.08 -28.86
N PRO A 261 -33.83 -6.38 -28.35
CA PRO A 261 -35.18 -6.53 -28.87
C PRO A 261 -35.14 -6.36 -30.39
N ALA A 262 -35.61 -7.38 -31.11
CA ALA A 262 -35.57 -7.44 -32.58
C ALA A 262 -36.39 -6.33 -33.25
N GLU A 263 -37.25 -5.66 -32.46
CA GLU A 263 -38.05 -4.53 -32.87
C GLU A 263 -37.68 -3.32 -32.00
N ILE A 264 -36.79 -2.47 -32.52
CA ILE A 264 -36.94 -1.03 -32.27
C ILE A 264 -38.18 -0.64 -33.07
N ILE A 265 -39.37 -0.78 -32.47
CA ILE A 265 -40.56 -0.13 -33.03
C ILE A 265 -40.34 1.36 -32.79
N ALA A 266 -39.61 2.00 -33.71
CA ALA A 266 -39.79 3.40 -33.96
C ALA A 266 -41.20 3.54 -34.53
N THR A 267 -42.20 3.56 -33.65
CA THR A 267 -43.47 4.19 -33.99
C THR A 267 -43.06 5.59 -34.44
N GLY A 268 -43.31 5.93 -35.70
CA GLY A 268 -42.90 7.20 -36.33
C GLY A 268 -43.48 8.46 -35.69
N GLU A 269 -43.92 8.38 -34.43
CA GLU A 269 -44.42 9.47 -33.60
C GLU A 269 -43.31 10.07 -32.69
N ASP A 270 -42.14 9.44 -32.58
CA ASP A 270 -40.98 9.98 -31.82
C ASP A 270 -40.04 10.85 -32.68
N PHE A 271 -40.54 11.42 -33.78
CA PHE A 271 -39.92 12.62 -34.32
C PHE A 271 -40.34 13.80 -33.45
N LEU A 272 -39.44 14.25 -32.58
CA LEU A 272 -39.47 15.64 -32.11
C LEU A 272 -39.37 16.52 -33.36
N THR A 273 -40.51 17.01 -33.86
CA THR A 273 -40.55 18.13 -34.80
C THR A 273 -39.95 19.32 -34.08
N ILE A 274 -38.66 19.55 -34.33
CA ILE A 274 -38.00 20.81 -34.01
C ILE A 274 -38.63 21.83 -34.95
N ASP A 275 -39.61 22.56 -34.43
CA ASP A 275 -40.19 23.71 -35.10
C ASP A 275 -39.06 24.73 -35.23
N GLU A 276 -38.56 24.95 -36.46
CA GLU A 276 -37.59 26.00 -36.78
C GLU A 276 -38.28 27.36 -36.59
N ARG A 277 -38.42 27.78 -35.34
CA ARG A 277 -38.70 29.17 -34.99
C ARG A 277 -37.43 29.80 -34.45
N GLU A 278 -36.85 30.62 -35.34
CA GLU A 278 -35.90 31.69 -35.11
C GLU A 278 -35.58 31.97 -33.63
N THR A 279 -34.51 31.37 -33.14
CA THR A 279 -33.71 31.96 -32.07
C THR A 279 -32.47 32.56 -32.69
N SER A 280 -32.59 33.83 -33.09
CA SER A 280 -31.46 34.73 -33.17
C SER A 280 -30.80 34.81 -31.79
N GLY A 281 -29.50 34.51 -31.69
CA GLY A 281 -28.72 34.72 -30.45
C GLY A 281 -27.73 33.61 -30.12
N GLU A 282 -26.70 33.48 -30.96
CA GLU A 282 -25.31 33.15 -30.62
C GLU A 282 -25.04 32.20 -29.41
N LEU A 283 -25.20 30.90 -29.64
CA LEU A 283 -24.38 29.86 -29.02
C LEU A 283 -23.69 29.07 -30.14
N ALA A 284 -22.50 29.53 -30.51
CA ALA A 284 -21.66 28.87 -31.50
C ALA A 284 -21.18 27.51 -30.94
N ARG A 285 -21.69 26.43 -31.54
CA ARG A 285 -21.08 25.11 -31.44
C ARG A 285 -19.74 25.17 -32.16
N ILE A 286 -18.66 24.85 -31.46
CA ILE A 286 -17.33 24.69 -32.06
C ILE A 286 -17.38 23.39 -32.89
N ALA A 287 -17.63 23.54 -34.18
CA ALA A 287 -17.31 22.52 -35.18
C ALA A 287 -15.95 22.88 -35.80
N PRO A 288 -15.05 21.91 -36.03
CA PRO A 288 -13.78 22.17 -36.70
C PRO A 288 -14.04 22.59 -38.15
N ASN A 289 -13.59 23.79 -38.49
CA ASN A 289 -13.62 24.33 -39.85
C ASN A 289 -12.59 23.54 -40.69
N GLN A 290 -13.03 22.86 -41.76
CA GLN A 290 -12.17 22.04 -42.61
C GLN A 290 -11.44 22.83 -43.72
N ASN A 291 -11.42 24.17 -43.67
CA ASN A 291 -10.93 24.99 -44.78
C ASN A 291 -9.63 25.76 -44.55
N ASP A 292 -8.89 25.55 -43.46
CA ASP A 292 -7.56 26.14 -43.28
C ASP A 292 -6.56 25.05 -42.86
N LEU A 293 -6.04 24.30 -43.83
CA LEU A 293 -4.92 23.35 -43.63
C LEU A 293 -3.60 23.82 -44.26
N ASP A 294 -3.55 25.02 -44.80
CA ASP A 294 -2.30 25.62 -45.28
C ASP A 294 -1.92 26.78 -44.35
N ASP A 295 -0.67 26.78 -43.89
CA ASP A 295 -0.04 27.73 -42.95
C ASP A 295 -0.29 27.53 -41.44
N VAL A 296 0.06 26.34 -40.93
CA VAL A 296 0.58 26.24 -39.55
C VAL A 296 2.11 26.20 -39.61
N PRO A 297 2.84 27.19 -39.08
CA PRO A 297 4.29 27.17 -39.08
C PRO A 297 4.78 26.06 -38.14
N PHE A 298 5.50 25.10 -38.72
CA PHE A 298 6.10 23.99 -38.00
C PHE A 298 7.33 24.49 -37.22
N VAL A 299 7.23 24.56 -35.89
CA VAL A 299 8.37 24.87 -35.02
C VAL A 299 9.02 23.56 -34.58
N ASP A 300 10.19 23.28 -35.13
CA ASP A 300 11.02 22.13 -34.75
C ASP A 300 11.78 22.43 -33.46
N LEU A 301 11.43 21.72 -32.37
CA LEU A 301 12.04 21.86 -31.05
C LEU A 301 13.28 20.96 -30.86
N THR A 302 13.79 20.36 -31.93
CA THR A 302 14.98 19.49 -31.89
C THR A 302 16.26 20.15 -32.39
N ALA A 303 16.19 21.38 -32.88
CA ALA A 303 17.38 22.17 -33.23
C ALA A 303 17.99 22.79 -31.97
N SER A 304 19.12 22.24 -31.52
CA SER A 304 20.04 22.92 -30.63
C SER A 304 20.69 24.08 -31.39
N GLU A 305 20.27 25.32 -31.14
CA GLU A 305 21.03 26.49 -31.58
C GLU A 305 22.28 26.66 -30.70
N SER A 306 23.41 26.37 -31.31
CA SER A 306 24.74 26.80 -30.92
C SER A 306 24.89 28.32 -31.09
N GLU A 307 25.43 28.96 -30.04
CA GLU A 307 26.22 30.21 -29.95
C GLU A 307 26.18 31.23 -31.11
N GLU A 308 25.95 32.52 -30.80
CA GLU A 308 27.03 33.55 -30.73
C GLU A 308 26.50 34.95 -30.32
N GLU A 309 27.41 35.67 -29.63
CA GLU A 309 27.44 37.05 -29.09
C GLU A 309 26.78 37.38 -27.73
#